data_AF-A0A969KA08-F1
#
_entry.id   AF-A0A969KA08-F1
#
_cell.length_a   1.000
_cell.length_b   1.000
_cell.length_c   1.000
_cell.angle_alpha   90.00
_cell.angle_beta   90.00
_cell.angle_gamma   90.00
#
_symmetry.space_group_name_H-M   'P 1'
#
loop_
_entity.id
_entity.type
_entity.pdbx_description
1 polymer ?
#
loop_
_entity_poly.entity_id
_entity_poly.type
_entity_poly.pdbx_seq_one_letter_code
_entity_poly.pdbx_strand_id
1 'polypeptide(L)'
;MLGQLLDVAAPVFGIALMGYLFAGIRAVDLRSITDLVLDVTAPALVFASLAERAIEPGEMLGVGGGAIFQSLACGALAWAVFSLARIRARGLLLATMFPNTGNLGLPLALFAFGDEGLAAAVIVFVSITLVHYTVGIAIVSGSMRPGVILRTPLVYAAVLGLLLAFSGVTLPSPLLRGMRLLGDAAVPLMLLSLGVRMRSVAWAVPG
;
A
#
# COMPACT_ATOMS: atom_id res chain seq x y z
N MET A 1 2.95 -23.64 -13.15
CA MET A 1 3.60 -22.77 -12.15
C MET A 1 4.35 -21.59 -12.78
N LEU A 2 5.35 -21.80 -13.65
CA LEU A 2 6.08 -20.66 -14.25
C LEU A 2 5.19 -19.73 -15.12
N GLY A 3 4.25 -20.30 -15.90
CA GLY A 3 3.30 -19.52 -16.71
C GLY A 3 2.40 -18.61 -15.87
N GLN A 4 1.82 -19.13 -14.79
CA GLN A 4 0.99 -18.34 -13.86
C GLN A 4 1.76 -17.20 -13.19
N LEU A 5 3.04 -17.43 -12.84
CA LEU A 5 3.89 -16.36 -12.31
C LEU A 5 4.12 -15.26 -13.34
N LEU A 6 4.32 -15.62 -14.61
CA LEU A 6 4.47 -14.66 -15.69
C LEU A 6 3.17 -13.91 -15.96
N ASP A 7 2.01 -14.59 -15.94
CA ASP A 7 0.70 -13.95 -16.17
C ASP A 7 0.39 -12.85 -15.13
N VAL A 8 0.85 -13.03 -13.89
CA VAL A 8 0.69 -12.05 -12.81
C VAL A 8 1.79 -10.99 -12.83
N ALA A 9 3.05 -11.40 -13.01
CA ALA A 9 4.19 -10.50 -12.90
C ALA A 9 4.33 -9.60 -14.14
N ALA A 10 4.09 -10.13 -15.34
CA ALA A 10 4.24 -9.40 -16.59
C ALA A 10 3.43 -8.10 -16.65
N PRO A 11 2.13 -8.03 -16.27
CA PRO A 11 1.40 -6.77 -16.28
C PRO A 11 1.93 -5.79 -15.23
N VAL A 12 2.29 -6.26 -14.03
CA VAL A 12 2.85 -5.42 -12.96
C VAL A 12 4.16 -4.77 -13.40
N PHE A 13 5.12 -5.57 -13.86
CA PHE A 13 6.42 -5.07 -14.32
C PHE A 13 6.30 -4.34 -15.65
N GLY A 14 5.36 -4.70 -16.52
CA GLY A 14 5.09 -4.02 -17.79
C GLY A 14 4.61 -2.59 -17.58
N ILE A 15 3.65 -2.38 -16.66
CA ILE A 15 3.17 -1.02 -16.33
C ILE A 15 4.27 -0.21 -15.63
N ALA A 16 5.03 -0.82 -14.71
CA ALA A 16 6.17 -0.15 -14.09
C ALA A 16 7.23 0.22 -15.14
N LEU A 17 7.52 -0.64 -16.11
CA LEU A 17 8.44 -0.35 -17.21
C LEU A 17 7.92 0.80 -18.07
N MET A 18 6.62 0.86 -18.38
CA MET A 18 6.03 2.00 -19.09
C MET A 18 6.23 3.31 -18.33
N GLY A 19 6.03 3.32 -17.01
CA GLY A 19 6.32 4.48 -16.16
C GLY A 19 7.79 4.90 -16.21
N TYR A 20 8.71 3.93 -16.16
CA TYR A 20 10.15 4.15 -16.27
C TYR A 20 10.56 4.75 -17.63
N LEU A 21 10.01 4.21 -18.73
CA LEU A 21 10.29 4.71 -20.08
C LEU A 21 9.71 6.11 -20.28
N PHE A 22 8.47 6.34 -19.83
CA PHE A 22 7.79 7.62 -19.94
C PHE A 22 8.52 8.73 -19.18
N ALA A 23 9.02 8.45 -17.97
CA ALA A 23 9.85 9.37 -17.18
C ALA A 23 11.16 9.77 -17.89
N GLY A 24 11.58 9.02 -18.92
CA GLY A 24 12.70 9.36 -19.77
C GLY A 24 12.42 10.33 -20.89
N ILE A 25 11.16 10.40 -21.29
CA ILE A 25 10.70 11.23 -22.39
C ILE A 25 10.18 12.56 -21.82
N ARG A 26 9.53 12.52 -20.66
CA ARG A 26 8.99 13.70 -19.98
C ARG A 26 9.32 13.70 -18.50
N ALA A 27 9.60 14.89 -17.99
CA ALA A 27 9.65 15.11 -16.55
C ALA A 27 8.26 14.88 -15.96
N VAL A 28 8.19 14.00 -14.96
CA VAL A 28 6.98 13.66 -14.24
C VAL A 28 7.12 14.15 -12.81
N ASP A 29 6.17 14.96 -12.35
CA ASP A 29 6.10 15.31 -10.94
C ASP A 29 5.51 14.16 -10.13
N LEU A 30 6.39 13.35 -9.57
CA LEU A 30 6.03 12.22 -8.70
C LEU A 30 5.23 12.65 -7.48
N ARG A 31 5.43 13.87 -6.98
CA ARG A 31 4.73 14.35 -5.78
C ARG A 31 3.24 14.48 -6.06
N SER A 32 2.87 15.16 -7.14
CA SER A 32 1.47 15.30 -7.56
C SER A 32 0.78 13.94 -7.76
N ILE A 33 1.46 12.96 -8.36
CA ILE A 33 0.87 11.62 -8.53
C ILE A 33 0.71 10.92 -7.17
N THR A 34 1.72 11.02 -6.30
CA THR A 34 1.67 10.41 -4.97
C THR A 34 0.54 11.02 -4.12
N ASP A 35 0.39 12.34 -4.13
CA ASP A 35 -0.67 13.05 -3.40
C ASP A 35 -2.05 12.63 -3.94
N LEU A 36 -2.23 12.57 -5.27
CA LEU A 36 -3.45 12.06 -5.90
C LEU A 36 -3.75 10.60 -5.50
N VAL A 37 -2.72 9.77 -5.40
CA VAL A 37 -2.87 8.39 -4.96
C VAL A 37 -3.30 8.31 -3.50
N LEU A 38 -2.59 8.98 -2.61
CA LEU A 38 -2.81 8.85 -1.16
C LEU A 38 -4.07 9.57 -0.67
N ASP A 39 -4.47 10.67 -1.31
CA ASP A 39 -5.57 11.50 -0.86
C ASP A 39 -6.90 11.21 -1.57
N VAL A 40 -6.86 10.58 -2.76
CA VAL A 40 -8.07 10.41 -3.60
C VAL A 40 -8.27 8.96 -4.03
N THR A 41 -7.37 8.41 -4.84
CA THR A 41 -7.64 7.12 -5.50
C THR A 41 -7.46 5.92 -4.57
N ALA A 42 -6.42 5.89 -3.72
CA ALA A 42 -6.24 4.82 -2.74
C ALA A 42 -7.33 4.83 -1.66
N PRO A 43 -7.75 5.96 -1.08
CA PRO A 43 -8.93 6.00 -0.22
C PRO A 43 -10.19 5.48 -0.91
N ALA A 44 -10.45 5.87 -2.16
CA ALA A 44 -11.61 5.37 -2.92
C ALA A 44 -11.54 3.85 -3.15
N LEU A 45 -10.36 3.32 -3.50
CA LEU A 45 -10.11 1.88 -3.65
C LEU A 45 -10.36 1.14 -2.34
N VAL A 46 -9.79 1.62 -1.23
CA VAL A 46 -9.93 1.02 0.09
C VAL A 46 -11.39 1.01 0.52
N PHE A 47 -12.10 2.14 0.37
CA PHE A 47 -13.52 2.23 0.69
C PHE A 47 -14.34 1.25 -0.15
N ALA A 48 -14.23 1.31 -1.48
CA ALA A 48 -15.02 0.46 -2.37
C ALA A 48 -14.71 -1.04 -2.14
N SER A 49 -13.44 -1.40 -2.00
CA SER A 49 -13.03 -2.79 -1.81
C SER A 49 -13.54 -3.38 -0.49
N LEU A 50 -13.61 -2.60 0.59
CA LEU A 50 -14.13 -3.06 1.88
C LEU A 50 -15.66 -3.00 1.93
N ALA A 51 -16.28 -2.01 1.28
CA ALA A 51 -17.73 -1.84 1.22
C ALA A 51 -18.43 -2.91 0.35
N GLU A 52 -17.81 -3.31 -0.77
CA GLU A 52 -18.39 -4.29 -1.70
C GLU A 52 -18.25 -5.74 -1.23
N ARG A 53 -17.25 -6.02 -0.40
CA ARG A 53 -16.88 -7.39 -0.03
C ARG A 53 -16.99 -7.59 1.47
N ALA A 54 -17.98 -8.40 1.85
CA ALA A 54 -18.09 -8.91 3.21
C ALA A 54 -16.97 -9.94 3.44
N ILE A 55 -15.88 -9.51 4.07
CA ILE A 55 -14.86 -10.42 4.61
C ILE A 55 -15.32 -10.85 5.99
N GLU A 56 -15.23 -12.14 6.29
CA GLU A 56 -15.57 -12.65 7.61
C GLU A 56 -14.70 -11.96 8.67
N PRO A 57 -15.27 -11.48 9.79
CA PRO A 57 -14.49 -10.80 10.83
C PRO A 57 -13.26 -11.60 11.31
N GLY A 58 -13.38 -12.93 11.39
CA GLY A 58 -12.28 -13.81 11.77
C GLY A 58 -11.12 -13.79 10.77
N GLU A 59 -11.44 -13.83 9.47
CA GLU A 59 -10.44 -13.74 8.40
C GLU A 59 -9.80 -12.34 8.37
N MET A 60 -10.61 -11.29 8.51
CA MET A 60 -10.11 -9.92 8.57
C MET A 60 -9.11 -9.72 9.73
N LEU A 61 -9.44 -10.22 10.92
CA LEU A 61 -8.55 -10.18 12.08
C LEU A 61 -7.29 -11.03 11.87
N GLY A 62 -7.43 -12.20 11.24
CA GLY A 62 -6.30 -13.07 10.92
C GLY A 62 -5.32 -12.41 9.94
N VAL A 63 -5.82 -11.85 8.84
CA VAL A 63 -5.02 -11.19 7.81
C VAL A 63 -4.42 -9.89 8.31
N GLY A 64 -5.24 -9.01 8.92
CA GLY A 64 -4.79 -7.73 9.44
C GLY A 64 -3.83 -7.88 10.63
N GLY A 65 -4.17 -8.75 11.58
CA GLY A 65 -3.31 -9.08 12.71
C GLY A 65 -2.00 -9.74 12.27
N GLY A 66 -2.06 -10.65 11.29
CA GLY A 66 -0.89 -11.26 10.68
C GLY A 66 0.03 -10.25 10.01
N ALA A 67 -0.52 -9.26 9.30
CA ALA A 67 0.25 -8.18 8.69
C ALA A 67 0.95 -7.30 9.73
N ILE A 68 0.24 -6.91 10.80
CA ILE A 68 0.81 -6.14 11.90
C ILE A 68 1.93 -6.93 12.58
N PHE A 69 1.66 -8.19 12.91
CA PHE A 69 2.64 -9.08 13.53
C PHE A 69 3.88 -9.23 12.65
N GLN A 70 3.71 -9.48 11.35
CA GLN A 70 4.81 -9.60 10.39
C GLN A 70 5.67 -8.33 10.35
N SER A 71 5.05 -7.15 10.29
CA SER A 71 5.76 -5.88 10.27
C SER A 71 6.58 -5.65 11.55
N LEU A 72 5.97 -5.88 12.72
CA LEU A 72 6.63 -5.70 14.01
C LEU A 72 7.73 -6.75 14.24
N ALA A 73 7.50 -8.00 13.85
CA ALA A 73 8.48 -9.08 13.95
C ALA A 73 9.70 -8.80 13.06
N CYS A 74 9.50 -8.39 11.80
CA CYS A 74 10.57 -7.96 10.91
C CYS A 74 11.34 -6.76 11.48
N GLY A 75 10.65 -5.81 12.09
CA GLY A 75 11.25 -4.66 12.76
C GLY A 75 12.10 -5.05 13.96
N ALA A 76 11.58 -5.89 14.85
CA ALA A 76 12.29 -6.38 16.02
C ALA A 76 13.54 -7.17 15.62
N LEU A 77 13.42 -8.06 14.62
CA LEU A 77 14.55 -8.83 14.10
C LEU A 77 15.61 -7.92 13.46
N ALA A 78 15.19 -6.99 12.59
CA ALA A 78 16.12 -6.05 11.96
C ALA A 78 16.80 -5.16 12.99
N TRP A 79 16.07 -4.69 14.01
CA TRP A 79 16.62 -3.91 15.11
C TRP A 79 17.66 -4.71 15.91
N ALA A 80 17.40 -5.99 16.21
CA ALA A 80 18.36 -6.85 16.89
C ALA A 80 19.64 -7.04 16.05
N VAL A 81 19.49 -7.38 14.76
CA VAL A 81 20.62 -7.56 13.83
C VAL A 81 21.43 -6.28 13.69
N PHE A 82 20.78 -5.12 13.50
CA PHE A 82 21.48 -3.85 13.33
C PHE A 82 22.15 -3.37 14.61
N SER A 83 21.56 -3.66 15.78
CA SER A 83 22.16 -3.36 17.07
C SER A 83 23.43 -4.18 17.30
N LEU A 84 23.40 -5.48 16.97
CA LEU A 84 24.56 -6.37 17.05
C LEU A 84 25.67 -5.97 16.06
N ALA A 85 25.29 -5.61 14.83
CA ALA A 85 26.21 -5.16 13.79
C ALA A 85 26.63 -3.68 13.92
N ARG A 86 26.13 -2.96 14.93
CA ARG A 86 26.34 -1.50 15.12
C ARG A 86 25.96 -0.63 13.91
N ILE A 87 24.99 -1.07 13.12
CA ILE A 87 24.48 -0.34 11.95
C ILE A 87 23.44 0.69 12.40
N ARG A 88 23.69 1.98 12.15
CA ARG A 88 22.76 3.07 12.44
C ARG A 88 21.99 3.49 11.19
N ALA A 89 21.15 2.60 10.66
CA ALA A 89 20.38 2.83 9.43
C ALA A 89 18.87 2.76 9.69
N ARG A 90 18.29 3.84 10.26
CA ARG A 90 16.83 3.93 10.48
C ARG A 90 16.03 3.75 9.20
N GLY A 91 16.52 4.27 8.07
CA GLY A 91 15.89 4.08 6.78
C GLY A 91 15.81 2.61 6.36
N LEU A 92 16.88 1.84 6.59
CA LEU A 92 16.91 0.41 6.30
C LEU A 92 15.98 -0.38 7.23
N LEU A 93 15.89 0.01 8.50
CA LEU A 93 14.97 -0.60 9.47
C LEU A 93 13.51 -0.41 9.04
N LEU A 94 13.15 0.78 8.55
CA LEU A 94 11.79 1.04 8.06
C LEU A 94 11.52 0.25 6.77
N ALA A 95 12.51 0.13 5.89
CA ALA A 95 12.38 -0.64 4.66
C ALA A 95 12.16 -2.14 4.91
N THR A 96 12.69 -2.70 6.01
CA THR A 96 12.44 -4.11 6.39
C THR A 96 11.08 -4.30 7.08
N MET A 97 10.59 -3.28 7.80
CA MET A 97 9.29 -3.32 8.48
C MET A 97 8.11 -3.14 7.52
N PHE A 98 8.29 -2.30 6.50
CA PHE A 98 7.20 -1.82 5.66
C PHE A 98 7.42 -2.27 4.22
N PRO A 99 6.89 -3.46 3.84
CA PRO A 99 6.87 -3.86 2.44
C PRO A 99 6.05 -2.87 1.62
N ASN A 100 6.29 -2.81 0.31
CA ASN A 100 5.56 -1.95 -0.61
C ASN A 100 4.16 -2.53 -0.92
N THR A 101 3.32 -2.60 0.11
CA THR A 101 1.98 -3.19 0.06
C THR A 101 1.03 -2.41 -0.83
N GLY A 102 1.22 -1.08 -0.93
CA GLY A 102 0.48 -0.24 -1.87
C GLY A 102 0.89 -0.49 -3.32
N ASN A 103 2.10 -0.06 -3.71
CA ASN A 103 2.45 -0.01 -5.13
C ASN A 103 2.78 -1.35 -5.78
N LEU A 104 3.15 -2.38 -5.00
CA LEU A 104 3.40 -3.72 -5.52
C LEU A 104 2.40 -4.74 -4.96
N GLY A 105 2.06 -4.65 -3.68
CA GLY A 105 1.16 -5.60 -3.03
C GLY A 105 -0.25 -5.62 -3.62
N LEU A 106 -0.92 -4.47 -3.71
CA LEU A 106 -2.28 -4.38 -4.26
C LEU A 106 -2.36 -4.86 -5.71
N PRO A 107 -1.49 -4.40 -6.64
CA PRO A 107 -1.51 -4.91 -8.01
C PRO A 107 -1.25 -6.41 -8.12
N LEU A 108 -0.25 -6.94 -7.41
CA LEU A 108 0.06 -8.38 -7.46
C LEU A 108 -1.11 -9.21 -6.93
N ALA A 109 -1.76 -8.77 -5.86
CA ALA A 109 -2.93 -9.46 -5.33
C ALA A 109 -4.12 -9.42 -6.32
N LEU A 110 -4.36 -8.28 -6.95
CA LEU A 110 -5.39 -8.14 -7.98
C LEU A 110 -5.13 -9.06 -9.18
N PHE A 111 -3.90 -9.08 -9.71
CA PHE A 111 -3.59 -9.92 -10.87
C PHE A 111 -3.53 -11.42 -10.54
N ALA A 112 -3.09 -11.80 -9.34
CA ALA A 112 -2.99 -13.20 -8.93
C ALA A 112 -4.31 -13.81 -8.48
N PHE A 113 -5.15 -13.03 -7.80
CA PHE A 113 -6.30 -13.52 -7.04
C PHE A 113 -7.58 -12.73 -7.34
N GLY A 114 -7.55 -11.80 -8.29
CA GLY A 114 -8.68 -10.95 -8.65
C GLY A 114 -9.12 -10.03 -7.52
N ASP A 115 -10.38 -9.61 -7.61
CA ASP A 115 -11.02 -8.73 -6.63
C ASP A 115 -11.03 -9.35 -5.20
N GLU A 116 -10.92 -10.69 -5.07
CA GLU A 116 -10.91 -11.37 -3.77
C GLU A 116 -9.61 -11.21 -3.02
N GLY A 117 -8.48 -11.53 -3.67
CA GLY A 117 -7.20 -11.22 -3.05
C GLY A 117 -6.94 -9.73 -2.95
N LEU A 118 -7.51 -8.89 -3.82
CA LEU A 118 -7.44 -7.44 -3.68
C LEU A 118 -8.03 -6.98 -2.34
N ALA A 119 -9.18 -7.50 -1.93
CA ALA A 119 -9.81 -7.11 -0.67
C ALA A 119 -8.97 -7.53 0.55
N ALA A 120 -8.39 -8.73 0.53
CA ALA A 120 -7.44 -9.16 1.55
C ALA A 120 -6.17 -8.28 1.55
N ALA A 121 -5.64 -7.93 0.38
CA ALA A 121 -4.48 -7.06 0.25
C ALA A 121 -4.76 -5.62 0.70
N VAL A 122 -5.99 -5.13 0.54
CA VAL A 122 -6.44 -3.85 1.11
C VAL A 122 -6.40 -3.89 2.64
N ILE A 123 -6.83 -4.98 3.27
CA ILE A 123 -6.70 -5.14 4.73
C ILE A 123 -5.23 -5.10 5.15
N VAL A 124 -4.36 -5.82 4.45
CA VAL A 124 -2.91 -5.78 4.69
C VAL A 124 -2.37 -4.36 4.53
N PHE A 125 -2.74 -3.68 3.44
CA PHE A 125 -2.31 -2.32 3.14
C PHE A 125 -2.73 -1.32 4.23
N VAL A 126 -3.98 -1.35 4.66
CA VAL A 126 -4.49 -0.51 5.76
C VAL A 126 -3.76 -0.82 7.06
N SER A 127 -3.61 -2.11 7.39
CA SER A 127 -2.96 -2.55 8.62
C SER A 127 -1.50 -2.08 8.70
N ILE A 128 -0.73 -2.27 7.62
CA ILE A 128 0.65 -1.79 7.51
C ILE A 128 0.72 -0.27 7.53
N THR A 129 -0.24 0.43 6.90
CA THR A 129 -0.32 1.89 6.92
C THR A 129 -0.53 2.42 8.34
N LEU A 130 -1.37 1.79 9.15
CA LEU A 130 -1.56 2.15 10.56
C LEU A 130 -0.27 2.00 11.38
N VAL A 131 0.48 0.90 11.18
CA VAL A 131 1.79 0.70 11.82
C VAL A 131 2.81 1.72 11.33
N HIS A 132 2.78 2.07 10.04
CA HIS A 132 3.67 3.06 9.44
C HIS A 132 3.49 4.45 10.07
N TYR A 133 2.25 4.93 10.15
CA TYR A 133 1.94 6.24 10.72
C TYR A 133 2.00 6.29 12.27
N THR A 134 2.09 5.15 12.96
CA THR A 134 2.37 5.08 14.40
C THR A 134 3.85 4.83 14.68
N VAL A 135 4.27 3.57 14.58
CA VAL A 135 5.59 3.05 14.94
C VAL A 135 6.65 3.57 13.97
N GLY A 136 6.36 3.58 12.67
CA GLY A 136 7.29 4.09 11.66
C GLY A 136 7.67 5.56 11.91
N ILE A 137 6.67 6.42 12.13
CA ILE A 137 6.90 7.83 12.48
C ILE A 137 7.63 7.98 13.83
N ALA A 138 7.33 7.13 14.82
CA ALA A 138 8.02 7.17 16.10
C ALA A 138 9.51 6.82 15.96
N ILE A 139 9.87 5.84 15.13
CA ILE A 139 11.26 5.47 14.85
C ILE A 139 12.03 6.62 14.17
N VAL A 140 11.39 7.33 13.22
CA VAL A 140 12.02 8.47 12.54
C VAL A 140 12.16 9.66 13.48
N SER A 141 11.06 10.08 14.09
CA SER A 141 10.96 11.34 14.83
C SER A 141 11.42 11.25 16.29
N GLY A 142 11.65 10.04 16.81
CA GLY A 142 12.01 9.79 18.21
C GLY A 142 10.86 10.00 19.21
N SER A 143 9.64 10.31 18.73
CA SER A 143 8.46 10.54 19.57
C SER A 143 7.22 9.97 18.91
N MET A 144 6.30 9.41 19.70
CA MET A 144 5.03 8.94 19.16
C MET A 144 4.11 10.14 18.90
N ARG A 145 3.57 10.23 17.69
CA ARG A 145 2.62 11.29 17.29
C ARG A 145 1.34 10.69 16.70
N PRO A 146 0.47 10.10 17.54
CA PRO A 146 -0.72 9.37 17.05
C PRO A 146 -1.67 10.22 16.22
N GLY A 147 -1.72 11.54 16.47
CA GLY A 147 -2.59 12.47 15.73
C GLY A 147 -2.30 12.58 14.23
N VAL A 148 -1.18 12.07 13.73
CA VAL A 148 -0.88 12.03 12.28
C VAL A 148 -1.80 11.05 11.55
N ILE A 149 -2.18 9.95 12.18
CA ILE A 149 -3.13 8.96 11.62
C ILE A 149 -4.47 9.61 11.34
N LEU A 150 -4.93 10.48 12.24
CA LEU A 150 -6.19 11.23 12.10
C LEU A 150 -6.17 12.25 10.96
N ARG A 151 -5.02 12.46 10.29
CA ARG A 151 -4.94 13.32 9.10
C ARG A 151 -4.88 12.51 7.80
N THR A 152 -4.96 11.19 7.87
CA THR A 152 -4.77 10.31 6.71
C THR A 152 -6.13 9.92 6.13
N PRO A 153 -6.52 10.41 4.92
CA PRO A 153 -7.83 10.12 4.32
C PRO A 153 -8.12 8.62 4.17
N LEU A 154 -7.07 7.84 3.89
CA LEU A 154 -7.11 6.39 3.77
C LEU A 154 -7.67 5.71 5.03
N VAL A 155 -7.35 6.20 6.22
CA VAL A 155 -7.83 5.61 7.49
C VAL A 155 -9.34 5.84 7.63
N TYR A 156 -9.82 7.03 7.28
CA TYR A 156 -11.25 7.32 7.28
C TYR A 156 -12.00 6.47 6.24
N ALA A 157 -11.45 6.32 5.05
CA ALA A 157 -12.01 5.47 4.01
C ALA A 157 -12.12 4.00 4.46
N ALA A 158 -11.08 3.47 5.12
CA ALA A 158 -11.11 2.12 5.68
C ALA A 158 -12.20 1.96 6.74
N VAL A 159 -12.29 2.89 7.69
CA VAL A 159 -13.32 2.86 8.73
C VAL A 159 -14.72 2.94 8.13
N LEU A 160 -14.96 3.85 7.19
CA LEU A 160 -16.26 3.99 6.53
C LEU A 160 -16.63 2.75 5.70
N GLY A 161 -15.65 2.17 5.00
CA GLY A 161 -15.85 0.94 4.23
C GLY A 161 -16.24 -0.24 5.12
N LEU A 162 -15.54 -0.43 6.25
CA LEU A 162 -15.86 -1.46 7.24
C LEU A 162 -17.21 -1.23 7.92
N LEU A 163 -17.52 0.00 8.32
CA LEU A 163 -18.82 0.33 8.91
C LEU A 163 -19.96 -0.01 7.96
N LEU A 164 -19.80 0.31 6.67
CA LEU A 164 -20.80 -0.03 5.67
C LEU A 164 -20.93 -1.56 5.53
N ALA A 165 -19.80 -2.26 5.42
CA ALA A 165 -19.77 -3.73 5.30
C ALA A 165 -20.48 -4.43 6.47
N PHE A 166 -20.25 -3.99 7.71
CA PHE A 166 -20.88 -4.58 8.90
C PHE A 166 -22.32 -4.14 9.13
N SER A 167 -22.70 -2.93 8.68
CA SER A 167 -24.08 -2.45 8.80
C SER A 167 -25.06 -3.17 7.88
N GLY A 168 -24.57 -3.85 6.84
CA GLY A 168 -25.40 -4.44 5.78
C GLY A 168 -26.12 -3.39 4.91
N VAL A 169 -25.83 -2.10 5.09
CA VAL A 169 -26.42 -1.01 4.31
C VAL A 169 -25.79 -0.99 2.93
N THR A 170 -26.61 -1.14 1.90
CA THR A 170 -26.15 -1.02 0.51
C THR A 170 -26.08 0.45 0.11
N LEU A 171 -24.91 0.90 -0.36
CA LEU A 171 -24.77 2.23 -0.95
C LEU A 171 -25.58 2.32 -2.27
N PRO A 172 -26.12 3.51 -2.62
CA PRO A 172 -26.72 3.71 -3.94
C PRO A 172 -25.75 3.35 -5.08
N SER A 173 -26.22 2.60 -6.06
CA SER A 173 -25.37 2.05 -7.13
C SER A 173 -24.56 3.09 -7.94
N PRO A 174 -25.00 4.35 -8.17
CA PRO A 174 -24.16 5.33 -8.85
C PRO A 174 -22.94 5.76 -8.02
N LEU A 175 -23.11 5.89 -6.69
CA LEU A 175 -22.03 6.31 -5.80
C LEU A 175 -20.96 5.24 -5.70
N LEU A 176 -21.38 3.99 -5.52
CA LEU A 176 -20.47 2.86 -5.42
C LEU A 176 -19.65 2.68 -6.71
N ARG A 177 -20.31 2.74 -7.87
CA ARG A 177 -19.62 2.68 -9.18
C ARG A 177 -18.65 3.85 -9.38
N GLY A 178 -19.00 5.05 -8.92
CA GLY A 178 -18.10 6.21 -8.97
C GLY A 178 -16.86 6.00 -8.10
N MET A 179 -17.03 5.50 -6.87
CA MET A 179 -15.90 5.17 -5.98
C MET A 179 -15.02 4.07 -6.56
N ARG A 180 -15.62 3.04 -7.16
CA ARG A 180 -14.90 1.95 -7.81
C ARG A 180 -14.09 2.45 -9.01
N LEU A 181 -14.70 3.23 -9.89
CA LEU A 181 -13.99 3.83 -11.03
C LEU A 181 -12.80 4.68 -10.59
N LEU A 182 -12.97 5.45 -9.52
CA LEU A 182 -11.88 6.26 -8.94
C LEU A 182 -10.81 5.39 -8.27
N GLY A 183 -11.20 4.31 -7.61
CA GLY A 183 -10.32 3.34 -6.97
C GLY A 183 -9.51 2.50 -7.97
N ASP A 184 -10.11 2.12 -9.09
CA ASP A 184 -9.47 1.35 -10.16
C ASP A 184 -8.29 2.10 -10.78
N ALA A 185 -8.27 3.44 -10.67
CA ALA A 185 -7.12 4.26 -11.07
C ALA A 185 -5.91 4.14 -10.12
N ALA A 186 -6.11 3.72 -8.86
CA ALA A 186 -5.04 3.66 -7.87
C ALA A 186 -3.93 2.66 -8.26
N VAL A 187 -4.32 1.43 -8.63
CA VAL A 187 -3.40 0.35 -9.04
C VAL A 187 -2.47 0.77 -10.20
N PRO A 188 -2.97 1.26 -11.35
CA PRO A 188 -2.11 1.68 -12.45
C PRO A 188 -1.28 2.91 -12.10
N LEU A 189 -1.83 3.91 -11.39
CA LEU A 189 -1.07 5.09 -10.97
C LEU A 189 0.09 4.73 -10.04
N MET A 190 -0.13 3.80 -9.11
CA MET A 190 0.90 3.28 -8.22
C MET A 190 2.02 2.56 -8.99
N LEU A 191 1.67 1.69 -9.94
CA LEU A 191 2.66 0.99 -10.78
C LEU A 191 3.47 1.95 -11.66
N LEU A 192 2.79 2.93 -12.29
CA LEU A 192 3.46 3.98 -13.07
C LEU A 192 4.40 4.80 -12.18
N SER A 193 3.94 5.20 -10.99
CA SER A 193 4.74 5.95 -10.01
C SER A 193 5.97 5.19 -9.58
N LEU A 194 5.86 3.88 -9.37
CA LEU A 194 6.99 3.01 -9.07
C LEU A 194 8.04 3.06 -10.20
N GLY A 195 7.60 2.90 -11.44
CA GLY A 195 8.47 2.99 -12.62
C GLY A 195 9.20 4.32 -12.76
N VAL A 196 8.45 5.41 -12.67
CA VAL A 196 8.98 6.78 -12.71
C VAL A 196 10.01 6.98 -11.58
N ARG A 197 9.71 6.48 -10.37
CA ARG A 197 10.60 6.59 -9.21
C ARG A 197 11.91 5.84 -9.42
N MET A 198 11.87 4.64 -10.00
CA MET A 198 13.08 3.85 -10.31
C MET A 198 14.04 4.61 -11.25
N ARG A 199 13.52 5.46 -12.14
CA ARG A 199 14.37 6.29 -13.00
C ARG A 199 14.97 7.50 -12.29
N SER A 200 14.24 8.07 -11.33
CA SER A 200 14.64 9.30 -10.62
C SER A 200 15.76 9.06 -9.58
N VAL A 201 16.01 7.82 -9.18
CA VAL A 201 17.06 7.50 -8.22
C VAL A 201 18.43 7.70 -8.89
N ALA A 202 19.14 8.75 -8.47
CA ALA A 202 20.54 8.92 -8.80
C ALA A 202 21.36 7.89 -8.02
N TRP A 203 21.90 6.90 -8.72
CA TRP A 203 22.86 5.95 -8.17
C TRP A 203 24.20 6.66 -7.95
N ALA A 204 24.30 7.47 -6.90
CA ALA A 204 25.59 7.98 -6.46
C ALA A 204 26.35 6.80 -5.84
N VAL A 205 27.28 6.22 -6.60
CA VAL A 205 28.31 5.34 -6.04
C VAL A 205 29.15 6.21 -5.11
N PRO A 206 29.21 5.95 -3.79
CA PRO A 206 30.09 6.68 -2.90
C PRO A 206 31.53 6.42 -3.38
N GLY A 207 32.19 7.47 -3.86
CA GLY A 207 33.63 7.47 -4.15
C GLY A 207 34.44 7.61 -2.88
#